data_AF-A0A0B2STF6-F1
#
_entry.id   AF-A0A0B2STF6-F1
#
_cell.length_a   1.000
_cell.length_b   1.000
_cell.length_c   1.000
_cell.angle_alpha   90.00
_cell.angle_beta   90.00
_cell.angle_gamma   90.00
#
_symmetry.space_group_name_H-M   'P 1'
#
loop_
_entity.id
_entity.type
_entity.pdbx_description
1 polymer ?
#
loop_
_entity_poly.entity_id
_entity_poly.type
_entity_poly.pdbx_seq_one_letter_code
_entity_poly.pdbx_strand_id
1 'polypeptide(L)'
;EKFNGVGFSFWKMQIEDYLYKKKKYQPLSGNKPKGMKDEDWALLDRQALRVICLTLSYNVAFKIAKETTISSLMAALSACMK
;
A
#
# COMPACT_ATOMS: atom_id res chain seq x y z
N GLU A 1 6.30 -15.33 5.15
CA GLU A 1 6.24 -14.58 6.42
C GLU A 1 5.65 -13.19 6.19
N LYS A 2 5.21 -12.49 7.24
CA LYS A 2 4.71 -11.11 7.17
C LYS A 2 5.86 -10.13 7.41
N PHE A 3 5.82 -8.98 6.75
CA PHE A 3 6.82 -7.92 6.89
C PHE A 3 6.81 -7.33 8.31
N ASN A 4 7.94 -7.44 8.99
CA ASN A 4 8.11 -7.04 10.38
C ASN A 4 8.89 -5.72 10.55
N GLY A 5 9.31 -5.10 9.45
CA GLY A 5 10.13 -3.88 9.45
C GLY A 5 11.55 -4.07 8.93
N VAL A 6 12.05 -5.30 8.85
CA VAL A 6 13.40 -5.59 8.31
C VAL A 6 13.33 -5.83 6.81
N GLY A 7 14.27 -5.25 6.06
CA GLY A 7 14.34 -5.43 4.60
C GLY A 7 13.27 -4.66 3.83
N PHE A 8 12.94 -3.44 4.27
CA PHE A 8 11.90 -2.61 3.68
C PHE A 8 12.00 -2.49 2.15
N SER A 9 13.20 -2.22 1.61
CA SER A 9 13.40 -2.10 0.15
C SER A 9 13.02 -3.38 -0.61
N PHE A 10 13.37 -4.55 -0.06
CA PHE A 10 13.03 -5.83 -0.67
C PHE A 10 11.52 -6.12 -0.58
N TRP A 11 10.92 -5.90 0.60
CA TRP A 11 9.47 -6.05 0.77
C TRP A 11 8.70 -5.10 -0.15
N LYS A 12 9.12 -3.83 -0.24
CA LYS A 12 8.53 -2.81 -1.11
C LYS A 12 8.57 -3.25 -2.57
N MET A 13 9.72 -3.72 -3.04
CA MET A 13 9.85 -4.28 -4.40
C MET A 13 8.86 -5.43 -4.65
N GLN A 14 8.73 -6.38 -3.70
CA GLN A 14 7.82 -7.51 -3.85
C GLN A 14 6.34 -7.11 -3.89
N ILE A 15 5.93 -6.19 -3.01
CA ILE A 15 4.51 -5.78 -2.95
C ILE A 15 4.12 -4.90 -4.14
N GLU A 16 5.03 -4.06 -4.63
CA GLU A 16 4.82 -3.28 -5.85
C GLU A 16 4.64 -4.22 -7.06
N ASP A 17 5.54 -5.19 -7.26
CA ASP A 17 5.42 -6.18 -8.35
C ASP A 17 4.12 -6.99 -8.26
N TYR A 18 3.74 -7.40 -7.04
CA TYR A 18 2.46 -8.10 -6.82
C TYR A 18 1.25 -7.24 -7.21
N LEU A 19 1.24 -5.95 -6.85
CA LEU A 19 0.16 -5.02 -7.21
C LEU A 19 0.12 -4.78 -8.72
N TYR A 20 1.27 -4.71 -9.40
CA TYR A 20 1.35 -4.64 -10.86
C TYR A 20 0.74 -5.88 -11.51
N LYS A 21 1.15 -7.08 -11.08
CA LYS A 21 0.60 -8.35 -11.57
C LYS A 21 -0.91 -8.44 -11.39
N LYS A 22 -1.46 -7.85 -10.32
CA LYS A 22 -2.89 -7.82 -10.02
C LYS A 22 -3.65 -6.67 -10.69
N LYS A 23 -2.98 -5.80 -11.46
CA LYS A 23 -3.55 -4.58 -12.06
C LYS A 23 -4.14 -3.62 -11.02
N LYS A 24 -3.55 -3.56 -9.82
CA LYS A 24 -3.97 -2.68 -8.71
C LYS A 24 -2.89 -1.69 -8.28
N TYR A 25 -1.99 -1.35 -9.19
CA TYR A 25 -0.83 -0.50 -8.93
C TYR A 25 -1.15 1.00 -8.99
N GLN A 26 -2.22 1.41 -9.69
CA GLN A 26 -2.52 2.83 -9.93
C GLN A 26 -2.55 3.70 -8.66
N PRO A 27 -3.09 3.24 -7.51
CA PRO A 27 -3.12 4.06 -6.31
C PRO A 27 -1.76 4.30 -5.65
N LEU A 28 -0.71 3.55 -6.02
CA LEU A 28 0.67 3.84 -5.59
C LEU A 28 1.14 5.23 -6.05
N SER A 29 0.59 5.75 -7.16
CA SER A 29 0.89 7.10 -7.64
C SER A 29 0.27 8.22 -6.79
N GLY A 30 -0.70 7.88 -5.93
CA GLY A 30 -1.45 8.82 -5.09
C GLY A 30 -2.44 9.71 -5.82
N ASN A 31 -2.48 9.69 -7.16
CA ASN A 31 -3.32 10.58 -7.96
C ASN A 31 -4.34 9.78 -8.77
N LYS A 32 -5.63 10.12 -8.64
CA LYS A 32 -6.69 9.53 -9.45
C LYS A 32 -6.52 9.91 -10.93
N PRO A 33 -6.53 8.95 -11.87
CA PRO A 33 -6.50 9.26 -13.29
C PRO A 33 -7.70 10.12 -13.75
N LYS A 34 -7.46 11.02 -14.71
CA LYS A 34 -8.52 11.82 -15.33
C LYS A 34 -9.51 10.89 -16.04
N GLY A 35 -10.80 11.05 -15.74
CA GLY A 35 -11.88 10.24 -16.32
C GLY A 35 -12.28 9.00 -15.52
N MET A 36 -11.59 8.67 -14.42
CA MET A 36 -12.02 7.63 -13.50
C MET A 36 -13.06 8.18 -12.51
N LYS A 37 -14.12 7.40 -12.23
CA LYS A 37 -15.10 7.73 -11.20
C LYS A 37 -14.48 7.71 -9.81
N ASP A 38 -15.01 8.52 -8.90
CA ASP A 38 -14.50 8.60 -7.53
C ASP A 38 -14.74 7.29 -6.76
N GLU A 39 -15.88 6.64 -6.98
CA GLU A 39 -16.21 5.38 -6.32
C GLU A 39 -15.28 4.24 -6.78
N ASP A 40 -15.02 4.17 -8.08
CA ASP A 40 -14.11 3.17 -8.66
C ASP A 40 -12.68 3.37 -8.14
N TRP A 41 -12.23 4.63 -8.04
CA TRP A 41 -10.92 4.96 -7.49
C TRP A 41 -10.83 4.59 -6.01
N ALA A 42 -11.82 4.99 -5.20
CA ALA A 42 -11.86 4.68 -3.77
C ALA A 42 -11.88 3.16 -3.51
N LEU A 43 -12.61 2.41 -4.35
CA LEU A 43 -12.62 0.95 -4.29
C LEU A 43 -11.24 0.36 -4.62
N LEU A 44 -10.59 0.84 -5.68
CA LEU A 44 -9.28 0.36 -6.09
C LEU A 44 -8.21 0.65 -5.03
N ASP A 45 -8.17 1.89 -4.52
CA ASP A 45 -7.26 2.32 -3.46
C ASP A 45 -7.47 1.48 -2.19
N ARG A 46 -8.72 1.30 -1.75
CA ARG A 46 -9.03 0.45 -0.59
C ARG A 46 -8.61 -1.01 -0.81
N GLN A 47 -8.80 -1.56 -2.00
CA GLN A 47 -8.41 -2.93 -2.31
C GLN A 47 -6.90 -3.12 -2.24
N ALA A 48 -6.12 -2.21 -2.81
CA ALA A 48 -4.67 -2.34 -2.77
C ALA A 48 -4.10 -1.97 -1.39
N LEU A 49 -4.74 -1.07 -0.62
CA LEU A 49 -4.43 -0.86 0.80
C LEU A 49 -4.60 -2.16 1.59
N ARG A 50 -5.72 -2.87 1.40
CA ARG A 50 -5.95 -4.16 2.08
C ARG A 50 -4.90 -5.20 1.71
N VAL A 51 -4.49 -5.27 0.44
CA VAL A 51 -3.40 -6.16 0.00
C VAL A 51 -2.12 -5.86 0.78
N ILE A 52 -1.71 -4.59 0.86
CA ILE A 52 -0.50 -4.20 1.58
C ILE A 52 -0.62 -4.58 3.05
N CYS A 53 -1.71 -4.20 3.74
CA CYS A 53 -1.93 -4.51 5.15
C CYS A 53 -1.88 -6.01 5.48
N LEU A 54 -2.33 -6.88 4.56
CA LEU A 54 -2.28 -8.33 4.75
C LEU A 54 -0.84 -8.89 4.75
N THR A 55 0.09 -8.20 4.11
CA THR A 55 1.51 -8.57 4.12
C THR A 55 2.27 -8.09 5.35
N LEU A 56 1.67 -7.20 6.16
CA LEU A 56 2.32 -6.61 7.34
C LEU A 56 2.14 -7.49 8.58
N SER A 57 3.16 -7.50 9.43
CA SER A 57 3.04 -8.04 10.78
C SER A 57 2.10 -7.18 11.62
N TYR A 58 1.57 -7.75 12.71
CA TYR A 58 0.66 -7.05 13.60
C TYR A 58 1.24 -5.70 14.08
N ASN A 59 2.50 -5.70 14.53
CA ASN A 59 3.17 -4.50 15.05
C ASN A 59 3.32 -3.40 13.99
N VAL A 60 3.59 -3.78 12.73
CA VAL A 60 3.73 -2.81 11.64
C VAL A 60 2.36 -2.27 11.25
N ALA A 61 1.37 -3.16 11.05
CA ALA A 61 0.00 -2.77 10.70
C ALA A 61 -0.62 -1.83 11.74
N PHE A 62 -0.36 -2.06 13.03
CA PHE A 62 -0.90 -1.21 14.10
C PHE A 62 -0.35 0.23 14.03
N LYS A 63 0.95 0.41 13.74
CA LYS A 63 1.58 1.74 13.64
C LYS A 63 0.98 2.62 12.55
N ILE A 64 0.48 2.01 11.48
CA ILE A 64 -0.05 2.70 10.30
C ILE A 64 -1.58 2.55 10.17
N ALA A 65 -2.26 2.09 11.22
CA ALA A 65 -3.71 1.79 11.16
C ALA A 65 -4.60 3.00 10.84
N LYS A 66 -4.09 4.22 11.08
CA LYS A 66 -4.78 5.48 10.76
C LYS A 66 -4.76 5.83 9.27
N GLU A 67 -3.88 5.20 8.49
CA GLU A 67 -3.72 5.50 7.07
C GLU A 67 -4.87 4.89 6.29
N THR A 68 -5.60 5.73 5.56
CA THR A 68 -6.80 5.34 4.81
C THR A 68 -6.57 5.21 3.31
N THR A 69 -5.39 5.63 2.83
CA THR A 69 -5.01 5.57 1.41
C THR A 69 -3.67 4.88 1.23
N ILE A 70 -3.42 4.30 0.04
CA ILE A 70 -2.13 3.66 -0.23
C ILE A 70 -0.99 4.65 -0.20
N SER A 71 -1.19 5.84 -0.77
CA SER A 71 -0.17 6.87 -0.82
C SER A 71 0.29 7.27 0.58
N SER A 72 -0.65 7.56 1.48
CA SER A 72 -0.33 7.94 2.85
C SER A 72 0.30 6.79 3.65
N LEU A 73 -0.17 5.56 3.41
CA LEU A 73 0.41 4.34 3.97
C LEU A 73 1.87 4.11 3.53
N MET A 74 2.17 4.25 2.24
CA MET A 74 3.52 4.07 1.72
C MET A 74 4.48 5.15 2.20
N ALA A 75 3.99 6.39 2.32
CA ALA A 75 4.75 7.49 2.93
C ALA A 75 5.07 7.20 4.41
N ALA A 76 4.07 6.76 5.18
CA ALA A 76 4.26 6.41 6.60
C ALA A 76 5.25 5.25 6.78
N LEU A 77 5.14 4.19 5.98
CA LEU A 77 6.08 3.07 6.01
C LEU A 77 7.51 3.51 5.67
N SER A 78 7.67 4.35 4.65
CA SER A 78 9.00 4.86 4.25
C SER A 78 9.60 5.79 5.32
N ALA A 79 8.78 6.51 6.08
CA ALA A 79 9.24 7.36 7.17
C ALA A 79 9.65 6.56 8.43
N CYS A 80 8.93 5.47 8.73
CA CYS A 80 9.19 4.64 9.91
C CYS A 80 10.27 3.57 9.72
N MET A 81 10.52 3.16 8.48
CA MET A 81 11.43 2.06 8.13
C MET A 81 12.53 2.62 7.21
N LYS A 82 13.57 3.21 7.81
CA LYS A 82 14.80 3.55 7.10
C LYS A 82 15.78 2.38 7.13
#